data_AF-A0A364K4Y8-F1
#
_entry.id   AF-A0A364K4Y8-F1
#
_cell.length_a   1.000
_cell.length_b   1.000
_cell.length_c   1.000
_cell.angle_alpha   90.00
_cell.angle_beta   90.00
_cell.angle_gamma   90.00
#
_symmetry.space_group_name_H-M   'P 1'
#
loop_
_entity.id
_entity.type
_entity.pdbx_description
1 polymer ?
#
loop_
_entity_poly.entity_id
_entity_poly.type
_entity_poly.pdbx_seq_one_letter_code
_entity_poly.pdbx_strand_id
1 'polypeptide(L)' 'MANILVPIVTWVGLVVFFFLGFHFFDKGKKENSKASTVLGVIFAIAFIITLVYKIYWSFIR' A
#
# COMPACT_ATOMS: atom_id res chain seq x y z
N MET A 1 -7.57 4.12 24.83
CA MET A 1 -6.24 4.21 24.16
C MET A 1 -6.20 3.55 22.78
N ALA A 2 -6.95 2.46 22.52
CA ALA A 2 -7.03 1.84 21.18
C ALA A 2 -7.52 2.78 20.06
N ASN A 3 -8.40 3.74 20.36
CA ASN A 3 -8.92 4.72 19.38
C ASN A 3 -7.85 5.60 18.72
N ILE A 4 -6.70 5.83 19.37
CA ILE A 4 -5.60 6.65 18.81
C ILE A 4 -4.52 5.75 18.19
N LEU A 5 -4.33 4.55 18.74
CA LEU A 5 -3.33 3.60 18.24
C LEU A 5 -3.69 3.05 16.86
N VAL A 6 -4.96 2.72 16.62
CA VAL A 6 -5.44 2.18 15.33
C VAL A 6 -5.16 3.12 14.15
N PRO A 7 -5.51 4.43 14.19
CA PRO A 7 -5.21 5.31 13.07
C PRO A 7 -3.70 5.48 12.84
N ILE A 8 -2.89 5.58 13.90
CA ILE A 8 -1.43 5.71 13.78
C ILE A 8 -0.82 4.48 13.11
N VAL A 9 -1.15 3.27 13.58
CA VAL A 9 -0.68 2.01 12.99
C VAL A 9 -1.14 1.88 11.54
N THR A 10 -2.36 2.31 11.23
CA THR A 10 -2.89 2.32 9.86
C THR A 10 -2.09 3.28 8.96
N TRP A 11 -1.76 4.47 9.43
CA TRP A 11 -0.95 5.45 8.67
C TRP A 11 0.47 4.94 8.43
N VAL A 12 1.14 4.41 9.45
CA VAL A 12 2.48 3.83 9.32
C VAL A 12 2.45 2.64 8.36
N GLY A 13 1.46 1.76 8.50
CA GLY A 13 1.26 0.64 7.60
C GLY A 13 1.12 1.07 6.13
N LEU A 14 0.31 2.09 5.85
CA LEU A 14 0.13 2.62 4.49
C LEU A 14 1.43 3.18 3.90
N VAL A 15 2.23 3.89 4.69
CA VAL A 15 3.52 4.44 4.23
C VAL A 15 4.50 3.32 3.87
N VAL A 16 4.63 2.30 4.74
CA VAL A 16 5.49 1.14 4.48
C VAL A 16 5.03 0.37 3.25
N PHE A 17 3.71 0.21 3.09
CA PHE A 17 3.12 -0.50 1.95
C PHE A 17 3.38 0.22 0.62
N PHE A 18 3.22 1.54 0.59
CA PHE A 18 3.55 2.37 -0.57
C PHE A 18 5.05 2.31 -0.92
N PHE A 19 5.90 2.40 0.10
CA PHE A 19 7.35 2.32 -0.08
C PHE A 19 7.78 0.96 -0.66
N LEU A 20 7.24 -0.14 -0.14
CA LEU A 20 7.52 -1.48 -0.65
C LEU A 20 7.08 -1.65 -2.10
N GLY A 21 5.85 -1.21 -2.44
CA GLY A 21 5.36 -1.25 -3.81
C GLY A 21 6.26 -0.48 -4.78
N PHE A 22 6.68 0.73 -4.41
CA PHE A 22 7.60 1.53 -5.21
C PHE A 22 8.99 0.88 -5.32
N HIS A 23 9.53 0.38 -4.21
CA HIS A 23 10.83 -0.29 -4.19
C HIS A 23 10.86 -1.54 -5.08
N PHE A 24 9.84 -2.41 -5.02
CA PHE A 24 9.77 -3.59 -5.89
C PHE A 24 9.58 -3.22 -7.35
N PHE A 25 8.82 -2.18 -7.64
CA PHE A 25 8.64 -1.68 -9.00
C PHE A 25 9.94 -1.10 -9.58
N ASP A 26 10.62 -0.23 -8.83
CA ASP A 26 11.90 0.37 -9.25
C ASP A 26 13.01 -0.67 -9.38
N LYS A 27 13.10 -1.60 -8.42
CA LYS A 27 14.05 -2.72 -8.48
C LYS A 27 13.74 -3.64 -9.67
N GLY A 28 12.48 -3.96 -9.92
CA GLY A 28 12.06 -4.76 -11.07
C GLY A 28 12.38 -4.10 -12.41
N LYS A 29 12.24 -2.77 -12.50
CA LYS A 29 12.63 -2.00 -13.67
C LYS A 29 14.15 -1.97 -13.88
N LYS A 30 14.93 -1.82 -12.79
CA LYS A 30 16.40 -1.80 -12.84
C LYS A 30 17.01 -3.15 -13.19
N GLU A 31 16.48 -4.24 -12.64
CA GLU A 31 16.96 -5.60 -12.87
C GLU A 31 16.31 -6.27 -14.09
N ASN A 32 15.44 -5.55 -14.81
CA ASN A 32 14.62 -6.07 -15.91
C ASN A 32 13.81 -7.34 -15.52
N SER A 33 13.53 -7.47 -14.22
CA SER A 33 12.82 -8.59 -13.63
C SER A 33 11.32 -8.35 -13.74
N LYS A 34 10.69 -9.06 -14.69
CA LYS A 34 9.23 -9.02 -14.86
C LYS A 34 8.49 -9.40 -13.57
N ALA A 35 9.03 -10.35 -12.80
CA ALA A 35 8.43 -10.79 -11.54
C ALA A 35 8.39 -9.67 -10.50
N SER A 36 9.49 -8.94 -10.32
CA SER A 36 9.58 -7.83 -9.34
C SER A 36 8.69 -6.65 -9.75
N THR A 37 8.60 -6.34 -11.05
CA THR A 37 7.68 -5.32 -11.57
C THR A 37 6.23 -5.71 -11.35
N VAL A 38 5.86 -6.97 -11.60
CA VAL A 38 4.50 -7.48 -11.34
C VAL A 38 4.17 -7.41 -9.85
N LEU A 39 5.10 -7.77 -8.96
CA LEU A 39 4.92 -7.60 -7.52
C LEU A 39 4.66 -6.14 -7.14
N GLY A 40 5.46 -5.20 -7.66
CA GLY A 40 5.26 -3.77 -7.43
C GLY A 40 3.87 -3.30 -7.87
N VAL A 41 3.37 -3.77 -9.02
CA VAL A 41 2.01 -3.48 -9.51
C VAL A 41 0.94 -4.08 -8.61
N ILE A 42 1.11 -5.33 -8.15
CA ILE A 42 0.17 -5.97 -7.21
C ILE A 42 0.10 -5.18 -5.89
N PHE A 43 1.24 -4.75 -5.35
CA PHE A 43 1.29 -3.90 -4.17
C PHE A 43 0.58 -2.56 -4.39
N ALA A 44 0.74 -1.93 -5.55
CA ALA A 44 0.05 -0.70 -5.89
C ALA A 44 -1.48 -0.89 -5.98
N ILE A 45 -1.95 -1.97 -6.60
CA ILE A 45 -3.39 -2.31 -6.68
C ILE A 45 -3.96 -2.56 -5.28
N ALA A 46 -3.27 -3.37 -4.46
CA ALA A 46 -3.69 -3.65 -3.09
C ALA A 46 -3.75 -2.37 -2.23
N PHE A 47 -2.81 -1.44 -2.44
CA PHE A 47 -2.85 -0.11 -1.81
C PHE A 47 -4.10 0.67 -2.21
N ILE A 48 -4.41 0.76 -3.52
CA ILE A 48 -5.59 1.47 -4.02
C ILE A 48 -6.87 0.85 -3.45
N ILE A 49 -7.00 -0.48 -3.44
CA ILE A 49 -8.17 -1.18 -2.87
C ILE A 49 -8.34 -0.85 -1.38
N THR A 50 -7.25 -0.87 -0.62
CA THR A 50 -7.26 -0.55 0.82
C THR A 50 -7.69 0.89 1.06
N LEU A 51 -7.24 1.82 0.21
CA LEU A 51 -7.56 3.24 0.27
C LEU A 51 -9.04 3.48 -0.07
N VAL A 52 -9.55 2.87 -1.13
CA VAL A 52 -10.96 2.90 -1.54
C VAL A 52 -11.85 2.33 -0.44
N TYR A 53 -11.48 1.18 0.14
CA TYR A 53 -12.21 0.58 1.25
C TYR A 53 -12.27 1.52 2.45
N LYS A 54 -11.13 2.11 2.85
CA LYS A 54 -11.08 3.06 3.96
C LYS A 54 -11.94 4.31 3.69
N ILE A 55 -11.89 4.85 2.47
CA ILE A 55 -12.71 5.99 2.05
C ILE A 55 -14.20 5.63 2.10
N TYR A 56 -14.60 4.50 1.51
CA TYR A 56 -15.98 4.01 1.50
C TYR A 56 -16.56 3.91 2.92
N TRP A 57 -15.82 3.28 3.83
CA TRP A 57 -16.23 3.18 5.24
C TRP A 57 -16.23 4.51 5.99
N SER A 58 -15.49 5.51 5.52
CA SER A 58 -15.51 6.86 6.08
C SER A 58 -16.76 7.66 5.70
N PHE A 59 -17.49 7.27 4.65
CA PHE A 59 -18.71 7.95 4.19
C PHE A 59 -20.01 7.27 4.64
N ILE A 60 -19.95 5.98 5.00
CA ILE A 60 -21.09 5.20 5.50
C ILE A 60 -21.30 5.34 7.01
N ARG A 61 -20.36 5.98 7.70
CA ARG A 61 -20.46 6.32 9.12
C ARG A 61 -20.75 7.81 9.29
#